data_AF-A0A7C7WNI1-F1
#
_entry.id   AF-A0A7C7WNI1-F1
#
_cell.length_a   1.000
_cell.length_b   1.000
_cell.length_c   1.000
_cell.angle_alpha   90.00
_cell.angle_beta   90.00
_cell.angle_gamma   90.00
#
_symmetry.space_group_name_H-M   'P 1'
#
loop_
_entity.id
_entity.type
_entity.pdbx_description
1 polymer ?
#
loop_
_entity_poly.entity_id
_entity_poly.type
_entity_poly.pdbx_seq_one_letter_code
_entity_poly.pdbx_strand_id
1 'polypeptide(L)'
;MLVDGYEIKKDLDYVYSYQELIEKGNIDKKGTVEFNPKAISEIFKDKEMTFSISSDGDAETGKSMLSPSNQNLYMNLSEKDWYAFNDCFGTSEEKWLIKFIEKTVDKLKQEYAEVYLLRNEKHFQIYNFEDGQAFEPDFILFLKNKKGKNERYQLFIEPKGGHLEEKDKWKEDFLLTIKDKADVKHVNSNSKYVLYGLPFYNKEKENHFSDYLDKEGII
;
A
#
# COMPACT_ATOMS: atom_id res chain seq x y z
N MET A 1 9.63 -30.50 -68.43
CA MET A 1 8.80 -30.85 -67.26
C MET A 1 8.68 -29.57 -66.45
N LEU A 2 7.51 -28.93 -66.48
CA LEU A 2 7.26 -27.68 -65.73
C LEU A 2 6.96 -28.07 -64.27
N VAL A 3 7.62 -27.42 -63.31
CA VAL A 3 7.35 -27.58 -61.88
C VAL A 3 6.51 -26.38 -61.47
N ASP A 4 5.25 -26.63 -61.13
CA ASP A 4 4.36 -25.60 -60.61
C ASP A 4 4.86 -25.14 -59.23
N GLY A 5 5.16 -23.85 -59.11
CA GLY A 5 5.45 -23.22 -57.82
C GLY A 5 4.15 -22.97 -57.06
N TYR A 6 4.03 -23.52 -55.86
CA TYR A 6 2.92 -23.19 -54.95
C TYR A 6 3.24 -21.91 -54.18
N GLU A 7 2.40 -20.88 -54.33
CA GLU A 7 2.45 -19.67 -53.52
C GLU A 7 1.63 -19.90 -52.24
N ILE A 8 2.29 -19.93 -51.07
CA ILE A 8 1.60 -20.03 -49.78
C ILE A 8 1.12 -18.62 -49.41
N LYS A 9 -0.16 -18.33 -49.64
CA LYS A 9 -0.79 -17.13 -49.10
C LYS A 9 -1.14 -17.37 -47.63
N LYS A 10 -0.58 -16.54 -46.73
CA LYS A 10 -1.04 -16.47 -45.34
C LYS A 10 -2.44 -15.89 -45.34
N ASP A 11 -3.40 -16.69 -44.90
CA ASP A 11 -4.78 -16.25 -44.67
C ASP A 11 -4.83 -15.47 -43.34
N LEU A 12 -4.52 -14.17 -43.45
CA LEU A 12 -4.54 -13.27 -42.30
C LEU A 12 -5.96 -13.04 -41.78
N ASP A 13 -6.98 -13.17 -42.64
CA ASP A 13 -8.39 -13.04 -42.25
C ASP A 13 -8.80 -14.15 -41.28
N TYR A 14 -8.27 -15.37 -41.47
CA TYR A 14 -8.42 -16.46 -40.51
C TYR A 14 -7.83 -16.12 -39.12
N VAL A 15 -6.65 -15.47 -39.07
CA VAL A 15 -6.02 -15.05 -37.81
C VAL A 15 -6.80 -13.90 -37.14
N TYR A 16 -7.26 -12.91 -37.92
CA TYR A 16 -8.04 -11.79 -37.40
C TYR A 16 -9.42 -12.22 -36.85
N SER A 17 -10.02 -13.29 -37.40
CA SER A 17 -11.27 -13.85 -36.88
C SER A 17 -11.15 -14.38 -35.44
N TYR A 18 -9.96 -14.89 -35.06
CA TYR A 18 -9.66 -15.30 -33.69
C TYR A 18 -9.25 -14.14 -32.79
N GLN A 19 -8.71 -13.04 -33.34
CA GLN A 19 -8.36 -11.87 -32.53
C GLN A 19 -9.61 -11.28 -31.84
N GLU A 20 -10.73 -11.15 -32.55
CA GLU A 20 -11.98 -10.72 -31.94
C GLU A 20 -12.50 -11.70 -30.88
N LEU A 21 -12.29 -13.02 -31.06
CA LEU A 21 -12.68 -14.04 -30.08
C LEU A 21 -11.77 -14.02 -28.84
N ILE A 22 -10.49 -13.69 -29.01
CA ILE A 22 -9.53 -13.48 -27.92
C ILE A 22 -9.85 -12.19 -27.15
N GLU A 23 -10.23 -11.11 -27.85
CA GLU A 23 -10.64 -9.84 -27.24
C GLU A 23 -12.03 -9.93 -26.56
N LYS A 24 -12.93 -10.80 -27.06
CA LYS A 24 -14.25 -11.08 -26.45
C LYS A 24 -14.21 -12.12 -25.34
N GLY A 25 -13.13 -12.88 -25.20
CA GLY A 25 -12.86 -13.61 -23.98
C GLY A 25 -12.61 -12.58 -22.89
N ASN A 26 -13.48 -12.49 -21.86
CA ASN A 26 -13.15 -11.76 -20.65
C ASN A 26 -11.80 -12.29 -20.14
N ILE A 27 -10.72 -11.56 -20.40
CA ILE A 27 -9.42 -11.89 -19.86
C ILE A 27 -9.57 -11.61 -18.37
N ASP A 28 -9.77 -12.67 -17.58
CA ASP A 28 -9.70 -12.60 -16.12
C ASP A 28 -8.31 -12.06 -15.77
N LYS A 29 -8.25 -10.76 -15.46
CA LYS A 29 -7.01 -10.12 -15.03
C LYS A 29 -6.75 -10.56 -13.59
N LYS A 30 -5.47 -10.80 -13.27
CA LYS A 30 -5.03 -11.14 -11.92
C LYS A 30 -3.83 -10.28 -11.55
N GLY A 31 -3.74 -9.91 -10.28
CA GLY A 31 -2.54 -9.31 -9.73
C GLY A 31 -1.40 -10.32 -9.73
N THR A 32 -0.19 -9.86 -10.08
CA THR A 32 1.00 -10.69 -9.94
C THR A 32 1.34 -10.89 -8.46
N VAL A 33 1.75 -12.09 -8.09
CA VAL A 33 2.34 -12.37 -6.78
C VAL A 33 3.79 -11.90 -6.70
N GLU A 34 4.42 -11.64 -7.84
CA GLU A 34 5.82 -11.22 -7.93
C GLU A 34 5.99 -9.71 -7.69
N PHE A 35 6.77 -9.36 -6.66
CA PHE A 35 7.11 -7.98 -6.33
C PHE A 35 8.54 -7.64 -6.74
N ASN A 36 8.66 -6.64 -7.60
CA ASN A 36 9.95 -6.14 -8.07
C ASN A 36 10.35 -4.91 -7.26
N PRO A 37 11.50 -4.95 -6.56
CA PRO A 37 11.97 -3.82 -5.77
C PRO A 37 12.31 -2.63 -6.66
N LYS A 38 11.82 -1.45 -6.28
CA LYS A 38 12.12 -0.16 -6.92
C LYS A 38 12.64 0.82 -5.87
N ALA A 39 13.47 1.77 -6.29
CA ALA A 39 13.94 2.80 -5.36
C ALA A 39 12.78 3.72 -4.97
N ILE A 40 12.74 4.15 -3.69
CA ILE A 40 11.71 5.10 -3.21
C ILE A 40 11.71 6.36 -4.08
N SER A 41 12.89 6.87 -4.44
CA SER A 41 13.04 8.05 -5.30
C SER A 41 12.55 7.87 -6.74
N GLU A 42 12.34 6.63 -7.21
CA GLU A 42 11.71 6.36 -8.52
C GLU A 42 10.19 6.47 -8.44
N ILE A 43 9.60 6.11 -7.30
CA ILE A 43 8.15 6.03 -7.08
C ILE A 43 7.59 7.33 -6.50
N PHE A 44 8.24 7.84 -5.45
CA PHE A 44 7.82 9.05 -4.75
C PHE A 44 8.49 10.25 -5.38
N LYS A 45 7.67 11.14 -5.94
CA LYS A 45 8.08 12.37 -6.61
C LYS A 45 7.43 13.54 -5.92
N ASP A 46 8.02 14.72 -6.04
CA ASP A 46 7.39 15.93 -5.52
C ASP A 46 6.03 16.12 -6.19
N LYS A 47 5.01 16.31 -5.36
CA LYS A 47 3.62 16.46 -5.78
C LYS A 47 3.00 17.61 -5.01
N GLU A 48 2.42 18.57 -5.75
CA GLU A 48 1.60 19.60 -5.13
C GLU A 48 0.31 18.97 -4.61
N MET A 49 0.01 19.20 -3.33
CA MET A 49 -1.19 18.71 -2.67
C MET A 49 -2.17 19.85 -2.48
N THR A 50 -3.41 19.65 -2.91
CA THR A 50 -4.51 20.58 -2.65
C THR A 50 -5.46 19.91 -1.68
N PHE A 51 -5.78 20.59 -0.59
CA PHE A 51 -6.72 20.10 0.41
C PHE A 51 -7.98 20.97 0.39
N SER A 52 -9.13 20.33 0.20
CA SER A 52 -10.43 20.98 0.41
C SER A 52 -10.82 20.82 1.87
N ILE A 53 -11.06 21.93 2.55
CA ILE A 53 -11.62 21.91 3.90
C ILE A 53 -13.07 21.47 3.79
N SER A 54 -13.44 20.41 4.51
CA SER A 54 -14.84 20.00 4.61
C SER A 54 -15.68 21.10 5.26
N SER A 55 -16.84 21.41 4.68
CA SER A 55 -17.78 22.41 5.22
C SER A 55 -18.48 21.95 6.50
N ASP A 56 -18.42 20.65 6.81
CA ASP A 56 -18.96 20.08 8.04
C ASP A 56 -17.98 20.29 9.20
N GLY A 57 -18.41 21.05 10.21
CA GLY A 57 -17.55 21.61 11.26
C GLY A 57 -16.70 20.60 12.03
N ASP A 58 -17.18 19.36 12.18
CA ASP A 58 -16.53 18.29 12.94
C ASP A 58 -15.52 17.45 12.12
N ALA A 59 -15.48 17.63 10.80
CA ALA A 59 -14.55 16.88 9.95
C ALA A 59 -13.14 17.50 10.01
N GLU A 60 -12.14 16.63 10.13
CA GLU A 60 -10.72 17.00 10.23
C GLU A 60 -10.02 17.08 8.87
N THR A 61 -10.68 16.60 7.81
CA THR A 61 -10.16 16.57 6.46
C THR A 61 -9.80 17.98 5.99
N GLY A 62 -8.56 18.14 5.53
CA GLY A 62 -8.01 19.41 5.05
C GLY A 62 -7.57 20.38 6.14
N LYS A 63 -7.67 20.02 7.42
CA LYS A 63 -7.12 20.81 8.55
C LYS A 63 -5.75 20.30 8.94
N SER A 64 -4.82 21.19 9.27
CA SER A 64 -3.47 20.84 9.76
C SER A 64 -3.53 20.09 11.10
N MET A 65 -2.59 19.16 11.34
CA MET A 65 -2.39 18.57 12.68
C MET A 65 -1.75 19.56 13.67
N LEU A 66 -1.23 20.71 13.22
CA LEU A 66 -0.81 21.81 14.10
C LEU A 66 -1.98 22.66 14.58
N SER A 67 -3.14 22.58 13.93
CA SER A 67 -4.34 23.35 14.30
C SER A 67 -5.64 22.56 14.01
N PRO A 68 -5.80 21.36 14.60
CA PRO A 68 -6.99 20.54 14.40
C PRO A 68 -8.18 21.12 15.16
N SER A 69 -9.40 20.71 14.79
CA SER A 69 -10.59 21.01 15.59
C SER A 69 -10.63 20.10 16.83
N ASN A 70 -10.29 18.82 16.67
CA ASN A 70 -10.08 17.89 17.78
C ASN A 70 -8.64 17.98 18.32
N GLN A 71 -8.49 18.58 19.51
CA GLN A 71 -7.17 18.78 20.13
C GLN A 71 -6.41 17.48 20.44
N ASN A 72 -7.08 16.33 20.53
CA ASN A 72 -6.39 15.05 20.69
C ASN A 72 -5.54 14.67 19.47
N LEU A 73 -5.84 15.25 18.30
CA LEU A 73 -5.10 15.07 17.06
C LEU A 73 -3.92 16.03 16.92
N TYR A 74 -3.73 17.00 17.84
CA TYR A 74 -2.64 17.96 17.72
C TYR A 74 -1.28 17.27 17.73
N MET A 75 -0.44 17.52 16.72
CA MET A 75 0.91 16.98 16.64
C MET A 75 1.81 17.87 15.78
N ASN A 76 3.00 18.19 16.30
CA ASN A 76 4.05 18.77 15.49
C ASN A 76 4.84 17.68 14.75
N LEU A 77 4.49 17.44 13.49
CA LEU A 77 5.12 16.40 12.68
C LEU A 77 6.53 16.77 12.20
N SER A 78 6.89 18.06 12.16
CA SER A 78 8.25 18.48 11.80
C SER A 78 9.33 18.01 12.80
N GLU A 79 8.93 17.62 14.01
CA GLU A 79 9.81 17.08 15.05
C GLU A 79 9.89 15.54 15.04
N LYS A 80 9.18 14.88 14.12
CA LYS A 80 9.08 13.41 14.07
C LYS A 80 9.98 12.85 12.99
N ASP A 81 11.15 12.35 13.39
CA ASP A 81 12.17 11.74 12.51
C ASP A 81 11.70 10.47 11.77
N TRP A 82 10.59 9.89 12.20
CA TRP A 82 9.99 8.68 11.65
C TRP A 82 8.86 8.95 10.66
N TYR A 83 8.45 10.21 10.44
CA TYR A 83 7.40 10.56 9.49
C TYR A 83 7.96 11.45 8.36
N ALA A 84 7.60 11.14 7.12
CA ALA A 84 8.22 11.77 5.95
C ALA A 84 7.76 13.21 5.67
N PHE A 85 6.61 13.63 6.20
CA PHE A 85 6.01 14.93 5.94
C PHE A 85 6.02 15.80 7.20
N ASN A 86 6.04 17.12 7.04
CA ASN A 86 6.04 18.07 8.17
C ASN A 86 4.64 18.35 8.74
N ASP A 87 3.57 17.90 8.08
CA ASP A 87 2.19 18.06 8.50
C ASP A 87 1.30 16.96 7.88
N CYS A 88 0.06 16.87 8.34
CA CYS A 88 -0.98 16.02 7.76
C CYS A 88 -2.30 16.79 7.70
N PHE A 89 -2.77 17.02 6.47
CA PHE A 89 -4.09 17.59 6.17
C PHE A 89 -5.10 16.51 5.75
N GLY A 90 -4.77 15.24 6.04
CA GLY A 90 -5.62 14.09 5.75
C GLY A 90 -6.89 14.03 6.61
N THR A 91 -7.60 12.92 6.47
CA THR A 91 -8.82 12.61 7.22
C THR A 91 -8.55 12.38 8.70
N SER A 92 -9.62 12.34 9.52
CA SER A 92 -9.53 11.97 10.94
C SER A 92 -8.85 10.62 11.14
N GLU A 93 -9.19 9.64 10.29
CA GLU A 93 -8.71 8.27 10.32
C GLU A 93 -7.20 8.21 10.11
N GLU A 94 -6.69 8.91 9.10
CA GLU A 94 -5.25 9.00 8.80
C GLU A 94 -4.49 9.66 9.96
N LYS A 95 -5.03 10.74 10.54
CA LYS A 95 -4.44 11.41 11.70
C LYS A 95 -4.40 10.51 12.94
N TRP A 96 -5.43 9.69 13.15
CA TRP A 96 -5.45 8.71 14.24
C TRP A 96 -4.42 7.60 14.05
N LEU A 97 -4.21 7.13 12.81
CA LEU A 97 -3.13 6.18 12.51
C LEU A 97 -1.77 6.76 12.86
N ILE A 98 -1.50 8.01 12.47
CA ILE A 98 -0.25 8.71 12.84
C ILE A 98 -0.09 8.78 14.36
N LYS A 99 -1.17 9.08 15.09
CA LYS A 99 -1.19 9.06 16.56
C LYS A 99 -0.93 7.68 17.16
N PHE A 100 -1.42 6.62 16.52
CA PHE A 100 -1.11 5.25 16.94
C PHE A 100 0.38 4.96 16.77
N ILE A 101 0.95 5.27 15.58
CA ILE A 101 2.37 5.07 15.31
C ILE A 101 3.25 5.83 16.29
N GLU A 102 2.93 7.10 16.62
CA GLU A 102 3.66 7.85 17.64
C GLU A 102 3.72 7.12 18.99
N LYS A 103 2.63 6.45 19.41
CA LYS A 103 2.61 5.72 20.69
C LYS A 103 3.44 4.43 20.65
N THR A 104 3.61 3.85 19.46
CA THR A 104 4.27 2.54 19.29
C THR A 104 5.69 2.67 18.74
N VAL A 105 6.09 3.84 18.24
CA VAL A 105 7.37 4.03 17.54
C VAL A 105 8.57 3.70 18.44
N ASP A 106 8.50 3.96 19.73
CA ASP A 106 9.59 3.63 20.66
C ASP A 106 9.76 2.12 20.82
N LYS A 107 8.66 1.34 20.80
CA LYS A 107 8.72 -0.13 20.79
C LYS A 107 9.31 -0.64 19.47
N LEU A 108 8.84 -0.11 18.34
CA LEU A 108 9.41 -0.42 17.03
C LEU A 108 10.91 -0.12 17.00
N LYS A 109 11.33 1.05 17.49
CA LYS A 109 12.75 1.44 17.57
C LYS A 109 13.57 0.56 18.51
N GLN A 110 12.98 -0.29 19.36
CA GLN A 110 13.74 -1.30 20.11
C GLN A 110 14.19 -2.46 19.21
N GLU A 111 13.31 -2.90 18.31
CA GLU A 111 13.53 -4.05 17.42
C GLU A 111 14.12 -3.68 16.05
N TYR A 112 13.83 -2.48 15.55
CA TYR A 112 14.20 -2.01 14.21
C TYR A 112 15.16 -0.82 14.24
N ALA A 113 16.14 -0.84 13.34
CA ALA A 113 17.20 0.16 13.21
C ALA A 113 16.69 1.40 12.48
N GLU A 114 15.74 1.21 11.57
CA GLU A 114 15.10 2.25 10.78
C GLU A 114 13.58 2.01 10.88
N VAL A 115 12.83 3.09 11.13
CA VAL A 115 11.37 3.10 11.24
C VAL A 115 10.86 4.35 10.53
N TYR A 116 10.18 4.18 9.40
CA TYR A 116 9.65 5.30 8.60
C TYR A 116 8.22 5.04 8.15
N LEU A 117 7.30 5.91 8.54
CA LEU A 117 5.95 5.95 8.02
C LEU A 117 5.87 6.96 6.87
N LEU A 118 5.39 6.49 5.72
CA LEU A 118 5.24 7.28 4.50
C LEU A 118 3.80 7.19 4.02
N ARG A 119 3.17 8.35 3.78
CA ARG A 119 1.87 8.43 3.10
C ARG A 119 2.06 8.20 1.60
N ASN A 120 1.24 7.33 1.01
CA ASN A 120 1.36 6.95 -0.39
C ASN A 120 0.95 8.08 -1.33
N GLU A 121 -0.12 8.83 -1.04
CA GLU A 121 -0.58 9.92 -1.93
C GLU A 121 -0.80 9.50 -3.39
N LYS A 122 -1.20 8.24 -3.61
CA LYS A 122 -1.39 7.61 -4.93
C LYS A 122 -0.12 7.50 -5.79
N HIS A 123 1.07 7.50 -5.18
CA HIS A 123 2.33 7.32 -5.91
C HIS A 123 2.46 5.92 -6.52
N PHE A 124 1.84 4.91 -5.91
CA PHE A 124 1.74 3.58 -6.51
C PHE A 124 0.44 2.87 -6.16
N GLN A 125 0.17 1.81 -6.93
CA GLN A 125 -0.92 0.87 -6.74
C GLN A 125 -0.35 -0.55 -6.59
N ILE A 126 -1.07 -1.38 -5.85
CA ILE A 126 -0.92 -2.83 -5.83
C ILE A 126 -2.20 -3.47 -6.37
N TYR A 127 -2.12 -4.69 -6.89
CA TYR A 127 -3.22 -5.32 -7.62
C TYR A 127 -3.62 -6.60 -6.93
N ASN A 128 -4.91 -6.76 -6.65
CA ASN A 128 -5.44 -7.93 -5.99
C ASN A 128 -5.08 -9.21 -6.76
N PHE A 129 -4.54 -10.22 -6.07
CA PHE A 129 -4.04 -11.44 -6.71
C PHE A 129 -5.14 -12.25 -7.41
N GLU A 130 -6.40 -12.08 -7.01
CA GLU A 130 -7.51 -12.91 -7.50
C GLU A 130 -8.16 -12.36 -8.77
N ASP A 131 -8.40 -11.05 -8.84
CA ASP A 131 -9.17 -10.39 -9.90
C ASP A 131 -8.48 -9.15 -10.50
N GLY A 132 -7.25 -8.85 -10.05
CA GLY A 132 -6.46 -7.75 -10.57
C GLY A 132 -7.00 -6.36 -10.23
N GLN A 133 -7.94 -6.26 -9.28
CA GLN A 133 -8.47 -4.96 -8.86
C GLN A 133 -7.34 -4.09 -8.27
N ALA A 134 -7.21 -2.87 -8.77
CA ALA A 134 -6.19 -1.92 -8.34
C ALA A 134 -6.55 -1.34 -6.96
N PHE A 135 -5.55 -1.29 -6.08
CA PHE A 135 -5.66 -0.75 -4.74
C PHE A 135 -4.49 0.20 -4.46
N GLU A 136 -4.80 1.37 -3.89
CA GLU A 136 -3.85 2.38 -3.44
C GLU A 136 -3.86 2.38 -1.91
N PRO A 137 -2.91 1.70 -1.23
CA PRO A 137 -2.82 1.78 0.22
C PRO A 137 -2.53 3.22 0.63
N ASP A 138 -3.16 3.71 1.69
CA ASP A 138 -2.94 5.09 2.17
C ASP A 138 -1.53 5.30 2.75
N PHE A 139 -0.98 4.31 3.47
CA PHE A 139 0.34 4.40 4.10
C PHE A 139 1.19 3.15 3.92
N ILE A 140 2.50 3.35 4.06
CA ILE A 140 3.51 2.30 4.11
C ILE A 140 4.41 2.56 5.32
N LEU A 141 4.56 1.57 6.18
CA LEU A 141 5.55 1.57 7.25
C LEU A 141 6.76 0.73 6.81
N PHE A 142 7.90 1.38 6.70
CA PHE A 142 9.19 0.77 6.42
C PHE A 142 9.92 0.46 7.72
N LEU A 143 10.35 -0.78 7.87
CA LEU A 143 11.14 -1.23 9.02
C LEU A 143 12.40 -1.94 8.53
N LYS A 144 13.53 -1.73 9.20
CA LYS A 144 14.77 -2.49 8.98
C LYS A 144 15.19 -3.18 10.26
N ASN A 145 15.30 -4.50 10.24
CA ASN A 145 15.64 -5.28 11.43
C ASN A 145 17.02 -4.86 11.99
N LYS A 146 17.14 -4.74 13.31
CA LYS A 146 18.45 -4.60 13.98
C LYS A 146 19.24 -5.90 14.01
N LYS A 147 18.54 -7.03 14.07
CA LYS A 147 19.12 -8.34 14.39
C LYS A 147 19.60 -9.06 13.12
N GLY A 148 20.89 -8.92 12.80
CA GLY A 148 21.75 -9.86 12.05
C GLY A 148 21.39 -10.22 10.59
N LYS A 149 20.11 -10.43 10.29
CA LYS A 149 19.56 -10.59 8.95
C LYS A 149 19.18 -9.19 8.50
N ASN A 150 19.74 -8.73 7.38
CA ASN A 150 19.43 -7.46 6.74
C ASN A 150 18.03 -7.55 6.08
N GLU A 151 17.04 -7.85 6.93
CA GLU A 151 15.63 -7.99 6.66
C GLU A 151 14.97 -6.61 6.70
N ARG A 152 14.21 -6.31 5.66
CA ARG A 152 13.43 -5.08 5.51
C ARG A 152 11.97 -5.45 5.36
N TYR A 153 11.13 -4.72 6.06
CA TYR A 153 9.69 -4.91 6.07
C TYR A 153 9.01 -3.71 5.43
N GLN A 154 7.99 -3.97 4.63
CA GLN A 154 7.08 -2.93 4.13
C GLN A 154 5.66 -3.36 4.49
N LEU A 155 5.01 -2.58 5.34
CA LEU A 155 3.68 -2.87 5.85
C LEU A 155 2.73 -1.88 5.18
N PHE A 156 1.83 -2.37 4.33
CA PHE A 156 0.75 -1.59 3.72
C PHE A 156 -0.37 -1.39 4.73
N ILE A 157 -0.79 -0.15 4.93
CA ILE A 157 -1.76 0.25 5.95
C ILE A 157 -2.86 1.09 5.31
N GLU A 158 -4.09 0.79 5.68
CA GLU A 158 -5.28 1.52 5.27
C GLU A 158 -6.09 1.89 6.54
N PRO A 159 -6.14 3.17 6.93
CA PRO A 159 -7.02 3.64 7.99
C PRO A 159 -8.47 3.77 7.49
N LYS A 160 -9.43 3.39 8.34
CA LYS A 160 -10.87 3.42 8.04
C LYS A 160 -11.69 3.87 9.25
N GLY A 161 -12.81 4.52 8.97
CA GLY A 161 -13.80 4.92 9.98
C GLY A 161 -14.57 3.72 10.54
N GLY A 162 -15.31 3.94 11.63
CA GLY A 162 -16.13 2.94 12.34
C GLY A 162 -17.04 2.09 11.44
N HIS A 163 -17.59 2.72 10.40
CA HIS A 163 -18.43 2.08 9.40
C HIS A 163 -17.58 1.51 8.26
N LEU A 164 -17.10 0.28 8.45
CA LEU A 164 -16.52 -0.50 7.36
C LEU A 164 -17.61 -0.81 6.35
N GLU A 165 -17.54 -0.19 5.18
CA GLU A 165 -18.46 -0.49 4.09
C GLU A 165 -18.10 -1.84 3.45
N GLU A 166 -19.10 -2.70 3.19
CA GLU A 166 -18.90 -3.98 2.51
C GLU A 166 -18.12 -3.81 1.19
N LYS A 167 -18.28 -2.67 0.52
CA LYS A 167 -17.57 -2.32 -0.72
C LYS A 167 -16.05 -2.26 -0.58
N ASP A 168 -15.53 -2.03 0.63
CA ASP A 168 -14.08 -1.92 0.89
C ASP A 168 -13.51 -3.22 1.49
N LYS A 169 -14.36 -4.20 1.85
CA LYS A 169 -13.94 -5.44 2.52
C LYS A 169 -12.90 -6.23 1.71
N TRP A 170 -13.03 -6.25 0.38
CA TRP A 170 -12.10 -6.92 -0.52
C TRP A 170 -10.66 -6.38 -0.40
N LYS A 171 -10.48 -5.10 -0.04
CA LYS A 171 -9.14 -4.50 0.14
C LYS A 171 -8.45 -5.07 1.37
N GLU A 172 -9.19 -5.24 2.47
CA GLU A 172 -8.66 -5.87 3.68
C GLU A 172 -8.35 -7.34 3.42
N ASP A 173 -9.24 -8.07 2.75
CA ASP A 173 -8.97 -9.46 2.37
C ASP A 173 -7.72 -9.57 1.51
N PHE A 174 -7.56 -8.68 0.52
CA PHE A 174 -6.35 -8.61 -0.28
C PHE A 174 -5.11 -8.32 0.58
N LEU A 175 -5.12 -7.28 1.42
CA LEU A 175 -4.02 -6.91 2.31
C LEU A 175 -3.55 -8.11 3.14
N LEU A 176 -4.49 -8.82 3.78
CA LEU A 176 -4.17 -9.97 4.63
C LEU A 176 -3.54 -11.14 3.87
N THR A 177 -3.73 -11.23 2.55
CA THR A 177 -3.09 -12.27 1.72
C THR A 177 -1.64 -11.93 1.31
N ILE A 178 -1.21 -10.67 1.42
CA ILE A 178 0.08 -10.21 0.87
C ILE A 178 1.25 -10.95 1.49
N LYS A 179 1.27 -11.12 2.81
CA LYS A 179 2.39 -11.75 3.52
C LYS A 179 2.67 -13.17 3.01
N ASP A 180 1.61 -13.93 2.79
CA ASP A 180 1.71 -15.36 2.46
C ASP A 180 1.93 -15.59 0.97
N LYS A 181 1.40 -14.71 0.11
CA LYS A 181 1.43 -14.89 -1.34
C LYS A 181 2.55 -14.10 -2.03
N ALA A 182 3.03 -12.99 -1.47
CA ALA A 182 4.01 -12.14 -2.14
C ALA A 182 5.37 -12.84 -2.30
N ASP A 183 5.81 -12.96 -3.55
CA ASP A 183 7.14 -13.40 -3.93
C ASP A 183 8.01 -12.18 -4.26
N VAL A 184 8.85 -11.76 -3.32
CA VAL A 184 9.69 -10.57 -3.49
C VAL A 184 11.01 -10.96 -4.14
N LYS A 185 11.25 -10.44 -5.35
CA LYS A 185 12.54 -10.67 -6.03
C LYS A 185 13.69 -10.06 -5.24
N HIS A 186 14.70 -10.89 -4.99
CA HIS A 186 15.90 -10.47 -4.28
C HIS A 186 16.77 -9.56 -5.15
N VAL A 187 17.07 -8.35 -4.65
CA VAL A 187 18.05 -7.43 -5.28
C VAL A 187 19.48 -7.98 -5.13
N ASN A 188 19.77 -8.57 -3.98
CA ASN A 188 21.06 -9.17 -3.66
C ASN A 188 20.89 -10.31 -2.65
N SER A 189 21.88 -11.20 -2.56
CA SER A 189 21.86 -12.38 -1.69
C SER A 189 21.77 -12.08 -0.19
N ASN A 190 22.05 -10.83 0.21
CA ASN A 190 22.20 -10.43 1.61
C ASN A 190 21.00 -9.63 2.13
N SER A 191 19.99 -9.34 1.30
CA SER A 191 18.82 -8.55 1.69
C SER A 191 17.56 -9.38 1.50
N LYS A 192 16.79 -9.53 2.57
CA LYS A 192 15.46 -10.15 2.52
C LYS A 192 14.42 -9.06 2.70
N TYR A 193 13.44 -9.05 1.82
CA TYR A 193 12.31 -8.14 1.91
C TYR A 193 11.07 -8.95 2.27
N VAL A 194 10.28 -8.44 3.20
CA VAL A 194 9.02 -9.05 3.60
C VAL A 194 7.93 -8.01 3.48
N LEU A 195 6.89 -8.32 2.70
CA LEU A 195 5.74 -7.46 2.55
C LEU A 195 4.64 -7.94 3.50
N TYR A 196 3.94 -7.00 4.10
CA TYR A 196 2.76 -7.24 4.91
C TYR A 196 1.64 -6.36 4.36
N GLY A 197 0.43 -6.89 4.27
CA GLY A 197 -0.75 -6.05 4.41
C GLY A 197 -1.29 -6.23 5.82
N LEU A 198 -1.68 -5.12 6.44
CA LEU A 198 -2.25 -5.12 7.77
C LEU A 198 -3.79 -5.15 7.69
N PRO A 199 -4.48 -5.61 8.75
CA PRO A 199 -5.91 -5.34 8.87
C PRO A 199 -6.16 -3.82 8.81
N PHE A 200 -7.38 -3.40 8.52
CA PHE A 200 -7.70 -1.98 8.54
C PHE A 200 -7.41 -1.36 9.90
N TYR A 201 -6.74 -0.22 9.90
CA TYR A 201 -6.61 0.57 11.12
C TYR A 201 -7.93 1.29 11.38
N ASN A 202 -8.50 1.08 12.55
CA ASN A 202 -9.70 1.79 12.97
C ASN A 202 -9.50 2.25 14.41
N LYS A 203 -9.74 3.54 14.68
CA LYS A 203 -9.48 4.13 16.00
C LYS A 203 -10.30 3.47 17.11
N GLU A 204 -11.54 3.10 16.84
CA GLU A 204 -12.45 2.47 17.80
C GLU A 204 -12.04 1.01 18.09
N LYS A 205 -11.32 0.39 17.15
CA LYS A 205 -10.80 -0.99 17.24
C LYS A 205 -9.26 -1.01 17.27
N GLU A 206 -8.63 0.03 17.82
CA GLU A 206 -7.16 0.20 17.85
C GLU A 206 -6.46 -1.02 18.49
N ASN A 207 -7.08 -1.66 19.49
CA ASN A 207 -6.55 -2.87 20.12
C ASN A 207 -6.43 -4.05 19.14
N HIS A 208 -7.40 -4.25 18.25
CA HIS A 208 -7.33 -5.34 17.26
C HIS A 208 -6.14 -5.17 16.31
N PHE A 209 -5.86 -3.92 15.93
CA PHE A 209 -4.69 -3.60 15.10
C PHE A 209 -3.38 -3.81 15.88
N SER A 210 -3.32 -3.39 17.15
CA SER A 210 -2.16 -3.65 18.02
C SER A 210 -1.93 -5.15 18.21
N ASP A 211 -2.96 -5.90 18.57
CA ASP A 211 -2.91 -7.34 18.81
C ASP A 211 -2.40 -8.10 17.58
N TYR A 212 -2.79 -7.65 16.38
CA TYR A 212 -2.27 -8.21 15.13
C TYR A 212 -0.75 -7.95 15.01
N LEU A 213 -0.29 -6.72 15.25
CA LEU A 213 1.14 -6.40 15.21
C LEU A 213 1.94 -7.19 16.27
N ASP A 214 1.43 -7.31 17.49
CA ASP A 214 2.03 -8.10 18.57
C ASP A 214 2.12 -9.59 18.17
N LYS A 215 1.02 -10.16 17.63
CA LYS A 215 0.97 -11.57 17.18
C LYS A 215 1.97 -11.86 16.06
N GLU A 216 2.15 -10.92 15.14
CA GLU A 216 3.11 -11.03 14.05
C GLU A 216 4.57 -10.74 14.49
N GLY A 217 4.78 -10.38 15.76
CA GLY A 217 6.08 -10.03 16.33
C GLY A 217 6.64 -8.72 15.76
N ILE A 218 5.77 -7.83 15.32
CA ILE A 218 6.14 -6.52 14.77
C ILE A 218 6.38 -5.51 15.89
N ILE A 219 5.61 -5.52 16.98
CA ILE A 219 5.78 -4.63 18.14
C ILE A 219 5.95 -5.40 19.45
#